data_AF-A0A7Y0A4Z1-F1
#
_entry.id   AF-A0A7Y0A4Z1-F1
#
_cell.length_a   1.000
_cell.length_b   1.000
_cell.length_c   1.000
_cell.angle_alpha   90.00
_cell.angle_beta   90.00
_cell.angle_gamma   90.00
#
_symmetry.space_group_name_H-M   'P 1'
#
loop_
_entity.id
_entity.type
_entity.pdbx_description
1 polymer ?
#
loop_
_entity_poly.entity_id
_entity_poly.type
_entity_poly.pdbx_seq_one_letter_code
_entity_poly.pdbx_strand_id
1 'polypeptide(L)'
;MSGVMEEAERFWALGLNSIPDKQVCNRHINEYAIRNFIRRNAEDGTCDYCGKETKVVELEELVIFLMETVCSFYTDPADFMSYNGREGGYLGTLYDSNEILQEHFQLDITEQELFNDVFSSIDLSREWGNEFDYRDSPADTLKFSWDYFKDVVQHRSRYYFGMAKDLNSIDYKLMPEEILKEIGKNIKKYHLIKTMPVNTPLFRCRQHKGNDISVKYAGGMTSPPQAFATQPNRMSPAGISMFYGAFEEETAIIETVQFEKRESRFYTTAIFNTKRALNIIDLSALPKVPSPFDVTRRNHYYALIFLTNFVKDLAKPLLDKNMVHIDYIPTQIITEYFRFPFSDRLPKAQRIDGIIYPSSRNGKKACVLFFDNEESLEALSFDPSSIKKVKNIMKF
;
A
#
# COMPACT_ATOMS: atom_id res chain seq x y z
N MET A 1 38.59 12.18 25.25
CA MET A 1 37.59 12.03 26.32
C MET A 1 37.72 10.60 26.81
N SER A 2 37.55 10.31 28.10
CA SER A 2 37.64 8.93 28.61
C SER A 2 36.43 8.13 28.14
N GLY A 3 36.57 6.83 27.85
CA GLY A 3 35.45 5.99 27.37
C GLY A 3 34.20 6.04 28.26
N VAL A 4 34.36 6.17 29.58
CA VAL A 4 33.25 6.32 30.55
C VAL A 4 32.41 7.58 30.31
N MET A 5 33.02 8.67 29.84
CA MET A 5 32.29 9.92 29.58
C MET A 5 31.52 9.82 28.25
N GLU A 6 32.11 9.18 27.24
CA GLU A 6 31.46 8.93 25.94
C GLU A 6 30.26 7.98 26.10
N GLU A 7 30.37 6.98 26.97
CA GLU A 7 29.30 6.04 27.29
C GLU A 7 28.15 6.72 28.05
N ALA A 8 28.48 7.53 29.06
CA ALA A 8 27.48 8.32 29.79
C ALA A 8 26.75 9.32 28.88
N GLU A 9 27.47 9.98 27.97
CA GLU A 9 26.88 10.86 26.95
C GLU A 9 25.94 10.09 26.01
N ARG A 10 26.33 8.87 25.58
CA ARG A 10 25.48 8.00 24.75
C ARG A 10 24.20 7.60 25.47
N PHE A 11 24.29 7.18 26.73
CA PHE A 11 23.12 6.78 27.53
C PHE A 11 22.18 7.97 27.72
N TRP A 12 22.72 9.14 28.06
CA TRP A 12 21.94 10.35 28.21
C TRP A 12 21.23 10.75 26.91
N ALA A 13 21.92 10.69 25.77
CA ALA A 13 21.36 10.99 24.46
C ALA A 13 20.24 10.02 24.03
N LEU A 14 20.32 8.76 24.45
CA LEU A 14 19.30 7.73 24.21
C LEU A 14 18.17 7.74 25.27
N GLY A 15 18.25 8.58 26.30
CA GLY A 15 17.29 8.57 27.40
C GLY A 15 17.34 7.28 28.22
N LEU A 16 18.55 6.80 28.53
CA LEU A 16 18.78 5.57 29.28
C LEU A 16 19.20 5.87 30.72
N ASN A 17 18.68 5.05 31.63
CA ASN A 17 19.08 4.97 33.03
C ASN A 17 20.08 3.81 33.23
N SER A 18 20.29 3.41 34.49
CA SER A 18 21.02 2.18 34.80
C SER A 18 20.28 0.96 34.26
N ILE A 19 20.99 0.13 33.50
CA ILE A 19 20.46 -1.10 32.92
C ILE A 19 20.94 -2.30 33.76
N PRO A 20 20.07 -3.25 34.14
CA PRO A 20 20.49 -4.49 34.78
C PRO A 20 21.41 -5.32 33.88
N ASP A 21 22.48 -5.87 34.47
CA ASP A 21 23.32 -6.88 33.81
C ASP A 21 22.55 -8.21 33.74
N LYS A 22 21.83 -8.40 32.63
CA LYS A 22 20.99 -9.56 32.32
C LYS A 22 21.09 -9.94 30.85
N GLN A 23 20.78 -11.20 30.56
CA GLN A 23 20.83 -11.85 29.26
C GLN A 23 19.41 -12.23 28.80
N VAL A 24 19.05 -11.82 27.59
CA VAL A 24 17.71 -12.01 27.01
C VAL A 24 17.75 -12.83 25.74
N CYS A 25 16.84 -13.79 25.60
CA CYS A 25 16.67 -14.56 24.37
C CYS A 25 15.47 -14.07 23.53
N ASN A 26 15.49 -14.39 22.23
CA ASN A 26 14.45 -13.95 21.28
C ASN A 26 13.04 -14.55 21.52
N ARG A 27 12.85 -15.42 22.51
CA ARG A 27 11.55 -16.06 22.78
C ARG A 27 10.57 -15.16 23.52
N HIS A 28 11.05 -14.12 24.19
CA HIS A 28 10.23 -13.19 24.97
C HIS A 28 9.70 -12.00 24.17
N ILE A 29 10.03 -11.92 22.87
CA ILE A 29 9.69 -10.76 22.02
C ILE A 29 8.93 -11.25 20.79
N ASN A 30 7.73 -10.72 20.56
CA ASN A 30 6.88 -11.08 19.42
C ASN A 30 6.97 -10.08 18.26
N GLU A 31 8.15 -9.53 18.04
CA GLU A 31 8.44 -8.57 16.97
C GLU A 31 9.60 -9.12 16.10
N TYR A 32 9.38 -9.23 14.78
CA TYR A 32 10.29 -10.00 13.92
C TYR A 32 11.67 -9.36 13.76
N ALA A 33 11.75 -8.02 13.72
CA ALA A 33 12.97 -7.27 13.52
C ALA A 33 13.84 -7.27 14.78
N ILE A 34 13.26 -7.15 15.96
CA ILE A 34 13.96 -7.29 17.25
C ILE A 34 14.48 -8.73 17.39
N ARG A 35 13.67 -9.76 17.06
CA ARG A 35 14.15 -11.15 17.07
C ARG A 35 15.31 -11.37 16.10
N ASN A 36 15.30 -10.70 14.95
CA ASN A 36 16.39 -10.75 13.99
C ASN A 36 17.64 -10.02 14.48
N PHE A 37 17.48 -8.90 15.18
CA PHE A 37 18.57 -8.21 15.89
C PHE A 37 19.21 -9.17 16.90
N ILE A 38 18.42 -9.75 17.82
CA ILE A 38 18.93 -10.71 18.81
C ILE A 38 19.68 -11.85 18.12
N ARG A 39 19.09 -12.49 17.08
CA ARG A 39 19.77 -13.60 16.39
C ARG A 39 21.10 -13.24 15.72
N ARG A 40 21.28 -11.99 15.32
CA ARG A 40 22.51 -11.53 14.63
C ARG A 40 23.62 -11.21 15.61
N ASN A 41 23.29 -10.77 16.81
CA ASN A 41 24.24 -10.37 17.84
C ASN A 41 24.39 -11.40 18.97
N ALA A 42 23.56 -12.44 18.99
CA ALA A 42 23.53 -13.36 20.12
C ALA A 42 24.72 -14.32 20.20
N GLU A 43 25.14 -14.57 21.44
CA GLU A 43 26.12 -15.56 21.84
C GLU A 43 25.46 -16.72 22.58
N ASP A 44 26.19 -17.83 22.79
CA ASP A 44 25.68 -18.94 23.61
C ASP A 44 25.73 -18.56 25.09
N GLY A 45 24.59 -18.67 25.78
CA GLY A 45 24.51 -18.35 27.20
C GLY A 45 23.19 -18.83 27.81
N THR A 46 22.87 -18.32 28.99
CA THR A 46 21.62 -18.63 29.70
C THR A 46 20.75 -17.40 29.77
N CYS A 47 19.49 -17.52 29.34
CA CYS A 47 18.55 -16.41 29.41
C CYS A 47 18.04 -16.23 30.85
N ASP A 48 18.18 -15.05 31.43
CA ASP A 48 17.76 -14.79 32.82
C ASP A 48 16.24 -14.86 33.01
N TYR A 49 15.47 -14.57 31.95
CA TYR A 49 14.01 -14.57 31.98
C TYR A 49 13.35 -15.95 31.81
N CYS A 50 14.05 -16.95 31.26
CA CYS A 50 13.48 -18.30 31.11
C CYS A 50 14.38 -19.44 31.61
N GLY A 51 15.59 -19.14 32.07
CA GLY A 51 16.56 -20.10 32.60
C GLY A 51 17.09 -21.11 31.58
N LYS A 52 16.84 -20.93 30.29
CA LYS A 52 17.25 -21.88 29.24
C LYS A 52 18.60 -21.49 28.66
N GLU A 53 19.44 -22.49 28.43
CA GLU A 53 20.63 -22.37 27.59
C GLU A 53 20.22 -22.17 26.13
N THR A 54 20.59 -21.04 25.55
CA THR A 54 20.18 -20.61 24.20
C THR A 54 21.06 -19.46 23.72
N LYS A 55 20.83 -19.02 22.48
CA LYS A 55 21.33 -17.74 21.98
C LYS A 55 20.69 -16.57 22.73
N VAL A 56 21.51 -15.75 23.38
CA VAL A 56 21.15 -14.58 24.19
C VAL A 56 21.95 -13.34 23.77
N VAL A 57 21.40 -12.15 24.05
CA VAL A 57 22.11 -10.87 24.00
C VAL A 57 22.02 -10.20 25.37
N GLU A 58 22.93 -9.28 25.66
CA GLU A 58 22.84 -8.40 26.81
C GLU A 58 21.57 -7.54 26.72
N LEU A 59 20.90 -7.35 27.87
CA LEU A 59 19.74 -6.48 27.98
C LEU A 59 20.08 -5.05 27.54
N GLU A 60 21.28 -4.58 27.86
CA GLU A 60 21.82 -3.29 27.42
C GLU A 60 21.79 -3.15 25.89
N GLU A 61 22.31 -4.13 25.15
CA GLU A 61 22.28 -4.10 23.69
C GLU A 61 20.85 -4.02 23.14
N LEU A 62 19.90 -4.75 23.76
CA LEU A 62 18.50 -4.70 23.37
C LEU A 62 17.89 -3.32 23.63
N VAL A 63 18.07 -2.76 24.83
CA VAL A 63 17.47 -1.47 25.21
C VAL A 63 18.07 -0.32 24.38
N ILE A 64 19.38 -0.34 24.15
CA ILE A 64 20.06 0.60 23.24
C ILE A 64 19.44 0.52 21.84
N PHE A 65 19.25 -0.69 21.31
CA PHE A 65 18.64 -0.87 19.99
C PHE A 65 17.21 -0.33 19.89
N LEU A 66 16.40 -0.50 20.95
CA LEU A 66 15.06 0.07 21.03
C LEU A 66 15.11 1.61 20.99
N MET A 67 15.97 2.22 21.80
CA MET A 67 16.06 3.68 21.86
C MET A 67 16.73 4.30 20.63
N GLU A 68 17.72 3.64 20.03
CA GLU A 68 18.26 4.06 18.71
C GLU A 68 17.18 3.99 17.62
N THR A 69 16.22 3.08 17.76
CA THR A 69 15.04 3.05 16.88
C THR A 69 14.13 4.26 17.15
N VAL A 70 13.84 4.59 18.42
CA VAL A 70 13.08 5.80 18.78
C VAL A 70 13.72 7.04 18.18
N CYS A 71 15.02 7.26 18.40
CA CYS A 71 15.77 8.40 17.87
C CYS A 71 15.82 8.48 16.34
N SER A 72 15.46 7.41 15.63
CA SER A 72 15.39 7.42 14.16
C SER A 72 14.08 7.95 13.59
N PHE A 73 13.06 8.13 14.45
CA PHE A 73 11.74 8.66 14.12
C PHE A 73 11.34 9.88 14.95
N TYR A 74 11.88 9.99 16.16
CA TYR A 74 11.62 11.07 17.11
C TYR A 74 12.92 11.79 17.44
N THR A 75 12.81 13.09 17.68
CA THR A 75 13.92 14.02 17.90
C THR A 75 13.76 14.68 19.27
N ASP A 76 14.86 15.13 19.87
CA ASP A 76 14.80 15.96 21.08
C ASP A 76 13.99 17.24 20.76
N PRO A 77 12.94 17.57 21.53
CA PRO A 77 12.15 18.78 21.32
C PRO A 77 13.00 20.06 21.28
N ALA A 78 14.12 20.09 22.00
CA ALA A 78 15.05 21.23 22.00
C ALA A 78 15.64 21.54 20.62
N ASP A 79 15.74 20.54 19.73
CA ASP A 79 16.37 20.68 18.43
C ASP A 79 15.46 21.34 17.38
N PHE A 80 14.13 21.32 17.58
CA PHE A 80 13.20 21.78 16.55
C PHE A 80 11.93 22.49 17.05
N MET A 81 11.58 22.37 18.34
CA MET A 81 10.41 23.03 18.91
C MET A 81 10.75 24.38 19.54
N SER A 82 9.80 25.32 19.47
CA SER A 82 9.92 26.60 20.18
C SER A 82 9.56 26.42 21.64
N TYR A 83 10.36 26.99 22.55
CA TYR A 83 10.11 26.94 23.99
C TYR A 83 9.40 28.21 24.49
N ASN A 84 8.28 28.05 25.20
CA ASN A 84 7.56 29.17 25.83
C ASN A 84 7.92 29.25 27.31
N GLY A 85 8.84 30.15 27.66
CA GLY A 85 9.27 30.35 29.05
C GLY A 85 8.20 30.86 30.03
N ARG A 86 7.05 31.37 29.54
CA ARG A 86 5.93 31.77 30.42
C ARG A 86 5.03 30.60 30.79
N GLU A 87 4.86 29.64 29.88
CA GLU A 87 4.08 28.42 30.10
C GLU A 87 4.95 27.28 30.66
N GLY A 88 6.28 27.39 30.51
CA GLY A 88 7.24 26.44 31.07
C GLY A 88 7.34 25.14 30.26
N GLY A 89 7.18 25.20 28.94
CA GLY A 89 7.21 24.01 28.08
C GLY A 89 7.43 24.28 26.61
N TYR A 90 7.64 23.21 25.84
CA TYR A 90 7.72 23.26 24.38
C TYR A 90 6.33 23.45 23.75
N LEU A 91 6.29 24.22 22.67
CA LEU A 91 5.07 24.46 21.90
C LEU A 91 4.87 23.30 20.92
N GLY A 92 4.38 22.18 21.42
CA GLY A 92 4.10 20.99 20.62
C GLY A 92 3.55 19.80 21.39
N THR A 93 3.36 18.68 20.69
CA THR A 93 3.02 17.39 21.26
C THR A 93 4.31 16.69 21.63
N LEU A 94 4.39 16.28 22.89
CA LEU A 94 5.54 15.60 23.45
C LEU A 94 5.13 14.19 23.82
N TYR A 95 6.08 13.27 23.69
CA TYR A 95 5.88 11.85 23.90
C TYR A 95 6.97 11.34 24.83
N ASP A 96 6.61 10.47 25.76
CA ASP A 96 7.62 9.68 26.48
C ASP A 96 7.97 8.41 25.67
N SER A 97 9.10 7.79 26.01
CA SER A 97 9.54 6.56 25.34
C SER A 97 8.56 5.39 25.52
N ASN A 98 7.76 5.40 26.60
CA ASN A 98 6.78 4.35 26.88
C ASN A 98 5.62 4.40 25.89
N GLU A 99 5.05 5.57 25.66
CA GLU A 99 4.04 5.82 24.63
C GLU A 99 4.57 5.47 23.23
N ILE A 100 5.78 5.92 22.89
CA ILE A 100 6.37 5.63 21.58
C ILE A 100 6.53 4.12 21.36
N LEU A 101 7.16 3.42 22.31
CA LEU A 101 7.44 1.99 22.14
C LEU A 101 6.15 1.16 22.15
N GLN A 102 5.25 1.38 23.10
CA GLN A 102 4.05 0.55 23.25
C GLN A 102 2.92 0.93 22.29
N GLU A 103 2.66 2.22 22.08
CA GLU A 103 1.49 2.67 21.31
C GLU A 103 1.84 2.91 19.84
N HIS A 104 2.90 3.68 19.58
CA HIS A 104 3.27 4.04 18.21
C HIS A 104 3.98 2.89 17.49
N PHE A 105 4.91 2.21 18.16
CA PHE A 105 5.68 1.10 17.58
C PHE A 105 5.07 -0.28 17.89
N GLN A 106 4.05 -0.34 18.75
CA GLN A 106 3.33 -1.58 19.08
C GLN A 106 4.26 -2.69 19.60
N LEU A 107 5.27 -2.30 20.40
CA LEU A 107 6.18 -3.23 21.05
C LEU A 107 5.42 -4.06 22.09
N ASP A 108 5.33 -5.36 21.84
CA ASP A 108 4.69 -6.32 22.72
C ASP A 108 5.74 -7.20 23.42
N ILE A 109 5.97 -6.93 24.70
CA ILE A 109 6.80 -7.74 25.61
C ILE A 109 5.86 -8.39 26.62
N THR A 110 5.54 -9.67 26.40
CA THR A 110 4.58 -10.40 27.24
C THR A 110 5.18 -10.88 28.56
N GLU A 111 6.51 -10.94 28.67
CA GLU A 111 7.17 -11.35 29.91
C GLU A 111 7.32 -10.14 30.84
N GLN A 112 6.71 -10.20 32.02
CA GLN A 112 6.58 -9.10 32.96
C GLN A 112 7.92 -8.66 33.55
N GLU A 113 8.83 -9.58 33.87
CA GLU A 113 10.14 -9.21 34.40
C GLU A 113 10.97 -8.49 33.33
N LEU A 114 10.98 -9.01 32.10
CA LEU A 114 11.64 -8.35 30.97
C LEU A 114 11.03 -6.98 30.68
N PHE A 115 9.70 -6.87 30.69
CA PHE A 115 9.01 -5.61 30.52
C PHE A 115 9.47 -4.59 31.57
N ASN A 116 9.45 -4.97 32.85
CA ASN A 116 9.85 -4.10 33.94
C ASN A 116 11.33 -3.68 33.82
N ASP A 117 12.22 -4.62 33.50
CA ASP A 117 13.65 -4.31 33.33
C ASP A 117 13.89 -3.36 32.15
N VAL A 118 13.24 -3.58 31.00
CA VAL A 118 13.35 -2.70 29.82
C VAL A 118 12.84 -1.29 30.14
N PHE A 119 11.64 -1.14 30.71
CA PHE A 119 11.05 0.18 30.93
C PHE A 119 11.62 0.92 32.15
N SER A 120 12.20 0.21 33.14
CA SER A 120 12.97 0.85 34.22
C SER A 120 14.37 1.31 33.78
N SER A 121 14.90 0.69 32.71
CA SER A 121 16.17 1.08 32.08
C SER A 121 16.07 2.34 31.22
N ILE A 122 14.86 2.85 30.98
CA ILE A 122 14.60 4.03 30.14
C ILE A 122 14.20 5.20 31.04
N ASP A 123 14.77 6.38 30.79
CA ASP A 123 14.36 7.63 31.42
C ASP A 123 13.05 8.13 30.80
N LEU A 124 11.93 7.75 31.42
CA LEU A 124 10.60 8.17 31.00
C LEU A 124 10.30 9.66 31.26
N SER A 125 11.19 10.37 31.98
CA SER A 125 11.06 11.83 32.14
C SER A 125 11.60 12.59 30.93
N ARG A 126 12.39 11.92 30.07
CA ARG A 126 12.87 12.49 28.81
C ARG A 126 11.74 12.53 27.80
N GLU A 127 11.45 13.72 27.31
CA GLU A 127 10.45 13.97 26.30
C GLU A 127 11.04 13.89 24.89
N TRP A 128 10.24 13.39 23.96
CA TRP A 128 10.56 13.27 22.55
C TRP A 128 9.49 13.95 21.69
N GLY A 129 9.91 14.48 20.55
CA GLY A 129 9.01 15.11 19.59
C GLY A 129 9.06 14.42 18.23
N ASN A 130 7.92 14.32 17.56
CA ASN A 130 7.88 13.90 16.16
C ASN A 130 7.94 15.13 15.25
N GLU A 131 9.04 15.30 14.51
CA GLU A 131 9.17 16.42 13.56
C GLU A 131 8.07 16.42 12.49
N PHE A 132 7.52 15.25 12.17
CA PHE A 132 6.47 15.11 11.16
C PHE A 132 5.08 15.53 11.64
N ASP A 133 4.91 15.90 12.92
CA ASP A 133 3.69 16.57 13.38
C ASP A 133 3.65 18.04 12.92
N TYR A 134 4.80 18.61 12.53
CA TYR A 134 4.96 20.01 12.12
C TYR A 134 5.44 20.16 10.68
N ARG A 135 5.85 19.07 10.04
CA ARG A 135 6.39 19.05 8.67
C ARG A 135 5.90 17.80 7.94
N ASP A 136 5.82 17.87 6.63
CA ASP A 136 5.42 16.69 5.84
C ASP A 136 6.48 15.59 5.93
N SER A 137 6.06 14.38 6.35
CA SER A 137 6.90 13.21 6.17
C SER A 137 7.16 12.93 4.68
N PRO A 138 8.14 12.08 4.33
CA PRO A 138 8.31 11.64 2.95
C PRO A 138 7.06 10.97 2.38
N ALA A 139 6.26 10.29 3.22
CA ALA A 139 4.99 9.71 2.78
C ALA A 139 3.91 10.77 2.56
N ASP A 140 3.83 11.79 3.43
CA ASP A 140 2.86 12.88 3.31
C ASP A 140 3.15 13.74 2.09
N THR A 141 4.43 14.04 1.83
CA THR A 141 4.85 14.73 0.61
C THR A 141 4.32 14.03 -0.65
N LEU A 142 4.46 12.71 -0.73
CA LEU A 142 3.97 11.93 -1.88
C LEU A 142 2.44 11.87 -1.91
N LYS A 143 1.79 11.76 -0.75
CA LYS A 143 0.34 11.80 -0.62
C LYS A 143 -0.23 13.14 -1.11
N PHE A 144 0.31 14.27 -0.65
CA PHE A 144 -0.11 15.60 -1.09
C PHE A 144 0.14 15.81 -2.58
N SER A 145 1.25 15.31 -3.11
CA SER A 145 1.52 15.33 -4.55
C SER A 145 0.50 14.50 -5.34
N TRP A 146 0.08 13.35 -4.81
CA TRP A 146 -1.00 12.53 -5.39
C TRP A 146 -2.36 13.24 -5.32
N ASP A 147 -2.69 13.86 -4.19
CA ASP A 147 -3.92 14.63 -4.03
C ASP A 147 -3.94 15.85 -4.97
N TYR A 148 -2.81 16.51 -5.15
CA TYR A 148 -2.66 17.60 -6.13
C TYR A 148 -2.82 17.12 -7.56
N PHE A 149 -2.21 15.99 -7.93
CA PHE A 149 -2.43 15.38 -9.24
C PHE A 149 -3.91 15.13 -9.50
N LYS A 150 -4.64 14.57 -8.52
CA LYS A 150 -6.08 14.35 -8.63
C LYS A 150 -6.83 15.66 -8.89
N ASP A 151 -6.59 16.70 -8.08
CA ASP A 151 -7.22 18.00 -8.25
C ASP A 151 -6.97 18.57 -9.66
N VAL A 152 -5.72 18.55 -10.11
CA VAL A 152 -5.32 19.05 -11.43
C VAL A 152 -6.08 18.33 -12.55
N VAL A 153 -6.10 16.99 -12.55
CA VAL A 153 -6.73 16.24 -13.64
C VAL A 153 -8.26 16.25 -13.58
N GLN A 154 -8.82 16.39 -12.37
CA GLN A 154 -10.27 16.45 -12.21
C GLN A 154 -10.83 17.82 -12.61
N HIS A 155 -10.12 18.90 -12.27
CA HIS A 155 -10.68 20.25 -12.29
C HIS A 155 -9.94 21.26 -13.19
N ARG A 156 -8.72 20.97 -13.66
CA ARG A 156 -7.88 21.96 -14.38
C ARG A 156 -7.44 21.50 -15.76
N SER A 157 -6.70 20.40 -15.88
CA SER A 157 -6.17 19.90 -17.16
C SER A 157 -6.08 18.38 -17.20
N ARG A 158 -6.75 17.74 -18.17
CA ARG A 158 -6.79 16.28 -18.32
C ARG A 158 -5.75 15.74 -19.29
N TYR A 159 -5.52 16.46 -20.38
CA TYR A 159 -4.74 15.97 -21.51
C TYR A 159 -3.30 16.53 -21.53
N TYR A 160 -3.12 17.75 -21.01
CA TYR A 160 -1.86 18.48 -21.11
C TYR A 160 -1.28 18.82 -19.73
N PHE A 161 -1.70 18.12 -18.65
CA PHE A 161 -1.26 18.43 -17.29
C PHE A 161 0.27 18.36 -17.13
N GLY A 162 0.94 17.46 -17.85
CA GLY A 162 2.40 17.34 -17.83
C GLY A 162 3.16 18.29 -18.76
N MET A 163 2.45 19.20 -19.45
CA MET A 163 3.05 20.19 -20.37
C MET A 163 2.68 21.63 -20.00
N ALA A 164 1.64 21.83 -19.20
CA ALA A 164 1.13 23.15 -18.84
C ALA A 164 1.94 23.75 -17.68
N LYS A 165 2.74 24.78 -17.98
CA LYS A 165 3.58 25.50 -17.01
C LYS A 165 2.79 26.23 -15.93
N ASP A 166 1.55 26.62 -16.22
CA ASP A 166 0.67 27.33 -15.28
C ASP A 166 0.08 26.42 -14.19
N LEU A 167 0.33 25.10 -14.29
CA LEU A 167 0.01 24.12 -13.25
C LEU A 167 1.19 23.87 -12.31
N ASN A 168 2.27 24.64 -12.43
CA ASN A 168 3.34 24.64 -11.45
C ASN A 168 2.83 25.30 -10.17
N SER A 169 2.98 24.61 -9.04
CA SER A 169 2.68 25.16 -7.72
C SER A 169 3.94 25.19 -6.88
N ILE A 170 4.17 26.30 -6.18
CA ILE A 170 5.22 26.42 -5.16
C ILE A 170 4.89 25.60 -3.92
N ASP A 171 3.61 25.33 -3.68
CA ASP A 171 3.13 24.65 -2.48
C ASP A 171 3.31 23.12 -2.54
N TYR A 172 3.55 22.57 -3.74
CA TYR A 172 3.71 21.12 -3.94
C TYR A 172 5.12 20.77 -4.42
N LYS A 173 5.76 19.80 -3.74
CA LYS A 173 7.14 19.40 -4.03
C LYS A 173 7.31 18.63 -5.34
N LEU A 174 6.23 18.03 -5.86
CA LEU A 174 6.24 17.28 -7.11
C LEU A 174 5.17 17.79 -8.06
N MET A 175 5.54 17.87 -9.33
CA MET A 175 4.62 18.13 -10.44
C MET A 175 3.71 16.93 -10.70
N PRO A 176 2.50 17.14 -11.28
CA PRO A 176 1.55 16.06 -11.56
C PRO A 176 2.12 14.90 -12.39
N GLU A 177 3.03 15.15 -13.35
CA GLU A 177 3.67 14.07 -14.09
C GLU A 177 4.80 13.36 -13.32
N GLU A 178 5.37 14.01 -12.30
CA GLU A 178 6.45 13.45 -11.48
C GLU A 178 5.92 12.41 -10.50
N ILE A 179 4.72 12.62 -9.93
CA ILE A 179 4.11 11.62 -9.07
C ILE A 179 3.81 10.32 -9.83
N LEU A 180 3.42 10.38 -11.11
CA LEU A 180 3.28 9.19 -11.96
C LEU A 180 4.60 8.44 -12.13
N LYS A 181 5.71 9.17 -12.33
CA LYS A 181 7.06 8.59 -12.43
C LYS A 181 7.47 7.93 -11.12
N GLU A 182 7.21 8.57 -9.98
CA GLU A 182 7.53 8.02 -8.66
C GLU A 182 6.71 6.78 -8.34
N ILE A 183 5.41 6.75 -8.68
CA ILE A 183 4.58 5.53 -8.59
C ILE A 183 5.22 4.42 -9.44
N GLY A 184 5.53 4.69 -10.71
CA GLY A 184 6.17 3.71 -11.60
C GLY A 184 7.52 3.20 -11.08
N LYS A 185 8.34 4.08 -10.48
CA LYS A 185 9.60 3.69 -9.83
C LYS A 185 9.35 2.74 -8.67
N ASN A 186 8.34 3.00 -7.84
CA ASN A 186 7.97 2.11 -6.73
C ASN A 186 7.41 0.77 -7.22
N ILE A 187 6.62 0.73 -8.31
CA ILE A 187 6.19 -0.52 -8.96
C ILE A 187 7.40 -1.40 -9.31
N LYS A 188 8.47 -0.82 -9.87
CA LYS A 188 9.71 -1.54 -10.19
C LYS A 188 10.50 -1.93 -8.94
N LYS A 189 10.72 -0.97 -8.02
CA LYS A 189 11.51 -1.14 -6.79
C LYS A 189 10.98 -2.29 -5.92
N TYR A 190 9.66 -2.45 -5.86
CA TYR A 190 8.99 -3.47 -5.05
C TYR A 190 8.57 -4.71 -5.85
N HIS A 191 9.10 -4.88 -7.07
CA HIS A 191 8.87 -6.05 -7.92
C HIS A 191 7.38 -6.39 -8.12
N LEU A 192 6.55 -5.38 -8.35
CA LEU A 192 5.09 -5.54 -8.50
C LEU A 192 4.68 -5.92 -9.93
N ILE A 193 5.61 -5.93 -10.88
CA ILE A 193 5.40 -6.54 -12.18
C ILE A 193 5.55 -8.06 -12.01
N LYS A 194 4.45 -8.79 -12.13
CA LYS A 194 4.36 -10.24 -11.98
C LYS A 194 3.94 -10.89 -13.29
N THR A 195 4.29 -12.16 -13.44
CA THR A 195 3.79 -12.99 -14.54
C THR A 195 2.52 -13.70 -14.09
N MET A 196 1.41 -13.45 -14.78
CA MET A 196 0.21 -14.28 -14.71
C MET A 196 0.40 -15.49 -15.63
N PRO A 197 0.40 -16.73 -15.11
CA PRO A 197 0.65 -17.93 -15.92
C PRO A 197 -0.41 -18.15 -17.01
N VAL A 198 -0.07 -19.01 -17.98
CA VAL A 198 -1.04 -19.61 -18.93
C VAL A 198 -2.08 -20.41 -18.14
N ASN A 199 -3.30 -20.50 -18.67
CA ASN A 199 -4.43 -21.20 -18.05
C ASN A 199 -4.84 -20.62 -16.68
N THR A 200 -4.58 -19.34 -16.43
CA THR A 200 -5.11 -18.67 -15.24
C THR A 200 -6.60 -18.37 -15.46
N PRO A 201 -7.51 -18.87 -14.59
CA PRO A 201 -8.94 -18.62 -14.72
C PRO A 201 -9.30 -17.20 -14.28
N LEU A 202 -10.09 -16.52 -15.10
CA LEU A 202 -10.62 -15.18 -14.89
C LEU A 202 -12.15 -15.24 -14.98
N PHE A 203 -12.81 -14.92 -13.88
CA PHE A 203 -14.25 -14.81 -13.82
C PHE A 203 -14.70 -13.47 -14.39
N ARG A 204 -15.66 -13.54 -15.30
CA ARG A 204 -16.24 -12.41 -15.99
C ARG A 204 -17.73 -12.38 -15.70
N CYS A 205 -18.26 -11.20 -15.36
CA CYS A 205 -19.69 -10.99 -15.18
C CYS A 205 -20.18 -9.89 -16.12
N ARG A 206 -21.36 -10.05 -16.70
CA ARG A 206 -22.01 -9.02 -17.50
C ARG A 206 -23.48 -8.90 -17.08
N GLN A 207 -23.90 -7.70 -16.70
CA GLN A 207 -25.31 -7.39 -16.46
C GLN A 207 -25.99 -6.98 -17.78
N HIS A 208 -27.19 -7.50 -18.06
CA HIS A 208 -27.84 -7.36 -19.36
C HIS A 208 -29.37 -7.47 -19.29
N LYS A 209 -30.04 -7.20 -20.43
CA LYS A 209 -31.48 -7.42 -20.63
C LYS A 209 -31.77 -8.92 -20.85
N GLY A 210 -32.97 -9.37 -20.48
CA GLY A 210 -33.31 -10.80 -20.50
C GLY A 210 -33.20 -11.49 -21.87
N ASN A 211 -33.41 -10.75 -22.95
CA ASN A 211 -33.36 -11.23 -24.34
C ASN A 211 -31.98 -11.05 -25.01
N ASP A 212 -30.95 -10.57 -24.31
CA ASP A 212 -29.62 -10.44 -24.88
C ASP A 212 -29.01 -11.84 -25.12
N ILE A 213 -28.89 -12.21 -26.39
CA ILE A 213 -28.31 -13.49 -26.82
C ILE A 213 -26.78 -13.46 -26.86
N SER A 214 -26.18 -12.28 -26.83
CA SER A 214 -24.72 -12.14 -26.99
C SER A 214 -23.93 -12.75 -25.84
N VAL A 215 -24.55 -12.88 -24.67
CA VAL A 215 -23.97 -13.54 -23.48
C VAL A 215 -23.72 -15.04 -23.66
N LYS A 216 -24.17 -15.65 -24.76
CA LYS A 216 -23.98 -17.08 -25.05
C LYS A 216 -22.64 -17.41 -25.70
N TYR A 217 -21.88 -16.40 -26.14
CA TYR A 217 -20.62 -16.60 -26.87
C TYR A 217 -19.53 -15.65 -26.39
N ALA A 218 -18.28 -16.03 -26.65
CA ALA A 218 -17.08 -15.34 -26.17
C ALA A 218 -17.10 -13.83 -26.49
N GLY A 219 -17.40 -13.47 -27.75
CA GLY A 219 -17.41 -12.07 -28.20
C GLY A 219 -18.41 -11.16 -27.48
N GLY A 220 -19.50 -11.71 -26.91
CA GLY A 220 -20.45 -10.94 -26.11
C GLY A 220 -20.21 -11.00 -24.60
N MET A 221 -19.29 -11.86 -24.15
CA MET A 221 -18.89 -11.97 -22.73
C MET A 221 -17.55 -11.29 -22.44
N THR A 222 -16.67 -11.16 -23.43
CA THR A 222 -15.38 -10.48 -23.31
C THR A 222 -15.51 -8.95 -23.17
N SER A 223 -14.41 -8.20 -23.33
CA SER A 223 -14.43 -6.72 -23.41
C SER A 223 -15.49 -6.24 -24.39
N PRO A 224 -16.20 -5.13 -24.16
CA PRO A 224 -17.21 -4.66 -25.10
C PRO A 224 -16.57 -4.30 -26.45
N PRO A 225 -17.22 -4.56 -27.60
CA PRO A 225 -16.81 -3.95 -28.87
C PRO A 225 -16.76 -2.42 -28.74
N GLN A 226 -15.85 -1.76 -29.46
CA GLN A 226 -15.58 -0.33 -29.28
C GLN A 226 -16.85 0.55 -29.39
N ALA A 227 -17.73 0.24 -30.35
CA ALA A 227 -19.01 0.93 -30.53
C ALA A 227 -19.96 0.85 -29.31
N PHE A 228 -19.74 -0.12 -28.42
CA PHE A 228 -20.52 -0.33 -27.20
C PHE A 228 -19.75 0.02 -25.91
N ALA A 229 -18.48 0.45 -26.01
CA ALA A 229 -17.70 0.93 -24.88
C ALA A 229 -18.10 2.37 -24.49
N THR A 230 -19.40 2.65 -24.36
CA THR A 230 -19.93 4.03 -24.23
C THR A 230 -19.97 4.55 -22.79
N GLN A 231 -19.79 3.68 -21.80
CA GLN A 231 -19.82 4.03 -20.39
C GLN A 231 -18.38 4.00 -19.82
N PRO A 232 -17.98 4.99 -19.01
CA PRO A 232 -16.69 4.95 -18.35
C PRO A 232 -16.68 3.86 -17.27
N ASN A 233 -15.52 3.23 -17.11
CA ASN A 233 -15.19 2.36 -15.99
C ASN A 233 -14.05 2.99 -15.18
N ARG A 234 -13.77 2.40 -14.01
CA ARG A 234 -12.73 2.90 -13.10
C ARG A 234 -11.37 3.05 -13.78
N MET A 235 -11.00 2.08 -14.60
CA MET A 235 -9.67 2.03 -15.24
C MET A 235 -9.70 2.39 -16.73
N SER A 236 -10.89 2.57 -17.34
CA SER A 236 -10.99 2.89 -18.77
C SER A 236 -12.03 3.99 -19.02
N PRO A 237 -11.68 5.06 -19.77
CA PRO A 237 -12.65 6.08 -20.16
C PRO A 237 -13.65 5.52 -21.18
N ALA A 238 -14.77 6.22 -21.36
CA ALA A 238 -15.70 5.91 -22.44
C ALA A 238 -14.96 6.00 -23.80
N GLY A 239 -15.23 5.05 -24.67
CA GLY A 239 -14.57 4.87 -25.96
C GLY A 239 -13.37 3.90 -25.92
N ILE A 240 -12.87 3.55 -24.75
CA ILE A 240 -11.72 2.64 -24.59
C ILE A 240 -12.21 1.31 -23.99
N SER A 241 -12.12 0.27 -24.80
CA SER A 241 -12.46 -1.10 -24.39
C SER A 241 -11.29 -1.76 -23.67
N MET A 242 -11.61 -2.42 -22.55
CA MET A 242 -10.68 -3.22 -21.75
C MET A 242 -11.42 -4.41 -21.13
N PHE A 243 -10.68 -5.50 -20.86
CA PHE A 243 -11.24 -6.69 -20.24
C PHE A 243 -11.27 -6.53 -18.72
N TYR A 244 -12.46 -6.59 -18.13
CA TYR A 244 -12.61 -6.58 -16.67
C TYR A 244 -13.00 -7.95 -16.15
N GLY A 245 -12.22 -8.50 -15.22
CA GLY A 245 -12.48 -9.79 -14.59
C GLY A 245 -12.07 -9.83 -13.12
N ALA A 246 -12.28 -10.97 -12.48
CA ALA A 246 -11.84 -11.25 -11.12
C ALA A 246 -11.33 -12.69 -10.99
N PHE A 247 -10.75 -13.02 -9.84
CA PHE A 247 -10.25 -14.37 -9.55
C PHE A 247 -11.23 -15.24 -8.77
N GLU A 248 -12.37 -14.66 -8.39
CA GLU A 248 -13.48 -15.33 -7.71
C GLU A 248 -14.80 -14.90 -8.38
N GLU A 249 -15.74 -15.83 -8.58
CA GLU A 249 -17.04 -15.56 -9.21
C GLU A 249 -17.80 -14.46 -8.48
N GLU A 250 -17.85 -14.54 -7.14
CA GLU A 250 -18.51 -13.54 -6.29
C GLU A 250 -17.95 -12.14 -6.50
N THR A 251 -16.63 -12.01 -6.58
CA THR A 251 -15.96 -10.71 -6.82
C THR A 251 -16.34 -10.13 -8.18
N ALA A 252 -16.42 -10.95 -9.24
CA ALA A 252 -16.87 -10.49 -10.55
C ALA A 252 -18.34 -10.03 -10.53
N ILE A 253 -19.20 -10.71 -9.76
CA ILE A 253 -20.61 -10.36 -9.60
C ILE A 253 -20.76 -9.01 -8.89
N ILE A 254 -20.17 -8.82 -7.71
CA ILE A 254 -20.37 -7.60 -6.90
C ILE A 254 -19.78 -6.34 -7.55
N GLU A 255 -18.73 -6.48 -8.37
CA GLU A 255 -18.14 -5.36 -9.13
C GLU A 255 -19.01 -4.96 -10.34
N THR A 256 -19.85 -5.86 -10.85
CA THR A 256 -20.66 -5.64 -12.06
C THR A 256 -22.13 -5.33 -11.78
N VAL A 257 -22.74 -6.07 -10.84
CA VAL A 257 -24.19 -6.10 -10.70
C VAL A 257 -24.69 -4.91 -9.90
N GLN A 258 -25.50 -4.08 -10.55
CA GLN A 258 -26.24 -3.00 -9.92
C GLN A 258 -27.69 -3.43 -9.71
N PHE A 259 -28.04 -3.77 -8.46
CA PHE A 259 -29.37 -4.28 -8.09
C PHE A 259 -30.50 -3.28 -8.35
N GLU A 260 -30.19 -1.98 -8.28
CA GLU A 260 -31.19 -0.92 -8.51
C GLU A 260 -31.59 -0.76 -10.00
N LYS A 261 -30.79 -1.29 -10.94
CA LYS A 261 -30.99 -1.06 -12.39
C LYS A 261 -32.09 -1.98 -12.96
N ARG A 262 -33.34 -1.52 -12.86
CA ARG A 262 -34.56 -2.27 -13.27
C ARG A 262 -34.60 -2.72 -14.72
N GLU A 263 -33.86 -2.09 -15.63
CA GLU A 263 -33.82 -2.44 -17.06
C GLU A 263 -32.90 -3.63 -17.37
N SER A 264 -31.91 -3.90 -16.52
CA SER A 264 -30.92 -4.99 -16.73
C SER A 264 -31.05 -6.03 -15.61
N ARG A 265 -32.17 -6.76 -15.62
CA ARG A 265 -32.57 -7.71 -14.56
C ARG A 265 -31.86 -9.06 -14.61
N PHE A 266 -30.87 -9.24 -15.48
CA PHE A 266 -30.12 -10.49 -15.58
C PHE A 266 -28.64 -10.17 -15.52
N TYR A 267 -27.88 -11.10 -14.97
CA TYR A 267 -26.44 -11.15 -15.17
C TYR A 267 -26.03 -12.53 -15.63
N THR A 268 -24.97 -12.59 -16.40
CA THR A 268 -24.34 -13.84 -16.81
C THR A 268 -22.89 -13.82 -16.35
N THR A 269 -22.44 -14.91 -15.72
CA THR A 269 -21.03 -15.16 -15.42
C THR A 269 -20.46 -16.18 -16.40
N ALA A 270 -19.16 -16.08 -16.67
CA ALA A 270 -18.39 -17.06 -17.42
C ALA A 270 -16.91 -16.99 -17.04
N ILE A 271 -16.15 -18.02 -17.40
CA ILE A 271 -14.71 -18.12 -17.17
C ILE A 271 -13.96 -17.93 -18.49
N PHE A 272 -12.92 -17.12 -18.44
CA PHE A 272 -11.89 -17.01 -19.46
C PHE A 272 -10.56 -17.51 -18.89
N ASN A 273 -9.77 -18.23 -19.68
CA ASN A 273 -8.42 -18.63 -19.29
C ASN A 273 -7.38 -17.92 -20.15
N THR A 274 -6.25 -17.54 -19.57
CA THR A 274 -5.15 -16.93 -20.32
C THR A 274 -4.52 -17.92 -21.30
N LYS A 275 -4.39 -17.56 -22.58
CA LYS A 275 -3.74 -18.41 -23.60
C LYS A 275 -2.22 -18.30 -23.61
N ARG A 276 -1.69 -17.23 -23.03
CA ARG A 276 -0.26 -16.97 -22.87
C ARG A 276 0.01 -16.39 -21.48
N ALA A 277 1.27 -16.39 -21.07
CA ALA A 277 1.68 -15.66 -19.89
C ALA A 277 1.46 -14.14 -20.12
N LEU A 278 0.96 -13.44 -19.10
CA LEU A 278 0.71 -12.00 -19.13
C LEU A 278 1.60 -11.28 -18.12
N ASN A 279 2.13 -10.11 -18.50
CA ASN A 279 2.86 -9.25 -17.57
C ASN A 279 1.88 -8.29 -16.88
N ILE A 280 1.75 -8.39 -15.57
CA ILE A 280 0.69 -7.73 -14.81
C ILE A 280 1.30 -6.92 -13.67
N ILE A 281 0.81 -5.70 -13.46
CA ILE A 281 1.10 -4.96 -12.24
C ILE A 281 0.14 -5.47 -11.16
N ASP A 282 0.65 -6.16 -10.13
CA ASP A 282 -0.16 -6.66 -9.02
C ASP A 282 -0.15 -5.70 -7.83
N LEU A 283 -1.14 -4.80 -7.79
CA LEU A 283 -1.37 -3.85 -6.69
C LEU A 283 -2.04 -4.51 -5.48
N SER A 284 -2.49 -5.77 -5.57
CA SER A 284 -3.06 -6.50 -4.43
C SER A 284 -2.00 -7.19 -3.56
N ALA A 285 -0.75 -7.22 -4.01
CA ALA A 285 0.35 -7.95 -3.37
C ALA A 285 1.48 -7.00 -2.92
N LEU A 286 1.12 -5.87 -2.30
CA LEU A 286 2.12 -4.92 -1.79
C LEU A 286 2.95 -5.54 -0.65
N PRO A 287 4.27 -5.30 -0.59
CA PRO A 287 5.04 -5.59 0.60
C PRO A 287 4.46 -4.86 1.82
N LYS A 288 4.50 -5.52 2.98
CA LYS A 288 4.13 -4.87 4.24
C LYS A 288 5.10 -3.73 4.53
N VAL A 289 4.58 -2.66 5.12
CA VAL A 289 5.41 -1.61 5.72
C VAL A 289 6.33 -2.28 6.75
N PRO A 290 7.66 -2.07 6.68
CA PRO A 290 8.59 -2.65 7.62
C PRO A 290 8.32 -2.13 9.03
N SER A 291 8.62 -2.95 10.03
CA SER A 291 8.64 -2.51 11.43
C SER A 291 9.59 -1.32 11.62
N PRO A 292 9.30 -0.36 12.51
CA PRO A 292 10.25 0.68 12.91
C PRO A 292 11.62 0.10 13.33
N PHE A 293 11.60 -1.07 13.98
CA PHE A 293 12.78 -1.81 14.42
C PHE A 293 13.54 -2.50 13.27
N ASP A 294 13.02 -2.52 12.04
CA ASP A 294 13.73 -3.09 10.89
C ASP A 294 14.67 -2.06 10.25
N VAL A 295 15.78 -1.82 10.94
CA VAL A 295 16.82 -0.86 10.53
C VAL A 295 17.27 -1.10 9.08
N THR A 296 17.37 -2.37 8.66
CA THR A 296 17.83 -2.75 7.32
C THR A 296 16.86 -2.36 6.22
N ARG A 297 15.57 -2.16 6.55
CA ARG A 297 14.53 -1.77 5.60
C ARG A 297 13.92 -0.40 5.89
N ARG A 298 14.51 0.40 6.77
CA ARG A 298 14.00 1.73 7.18
C ARG A 298 13.79 2.68 6.01
N ASN A 299 14.68 2.66 5.01
CA ASN A 299 14.55 3.45 3.76
C ASN A 299 13.33 3.05 2.89
N HIS A 300 12.62 1.97 3.22
CA HIS A 300 11.37 1.56 2.57
C HIS A 300 10.12 1.98 3.34
N TYR A 301 10.24 2.44 4.60
CA TYR A 301 9.13 2.69 5.52
C TYR A 301 8.09 3.65 4.91
N TYR A 302 8.47 4.90 4.67
CA TYR A 302 7.57 5.91 4.12
C TYR A 302 7.10 5.62 2.69
N ALA A 303 7.97 5.04 1.85
CA ALA A 303 7.61 4.70 0.48
C ALA A 303 6.51 3.62 0.43
N LEU A 304 6.54 2.63 1.34
CA LEU A 304 5.50 1.60 1.44
C LEU A 304 4.23 2.10 2.13
N ILE A 305 4.33 3.06 3.06
CA ILE A 305 3.17 3.78 3.60
C ILE A 305 2.43 4.50 2.46
N PHE A 306 3.17 5.30 1.67
CA PHE A 306 2.60 5.98 0.51
C PHE A 306 1.95 5.00 -0.46
N LEU A 307 2.66 3.95 -0.88
CA LEU A 307 2.14 3.00 -1.86
C LEU A 307 0.89 2.26 -1.36
N THR A 308 0.85 1.94 -0.06
CA THR A 308 -0.33 1.37 0.60
C THR A 308 -1.52 2.33 0.55
N ASN A 309 -1.30 3.60 0.87
CA ASN A 309 -2.34 4.62 0.84
C ASN A 309 -2.82 4.91 -0.58
N PHE A 310 -1.92 4.95 -1.56
CA PHE A 310 -2.24 5.07 -2.98
C PHE A 310 -3.14 3.94 -3.46
N VAL A 311 -2.80 2.68 -3.19
CA VAL A 311 -3.63 1.53 -3.59
C VAL A 311 -4.99 1.54 -2.89
N LYS A 312 -5.03 1.90 -1.59
CA LYS A 312 -6.30 2.10 -0.87
C LYS A 312 -7.16 3.15 -1.55
N ASP A 313 -6.58 4.26 -1.98
CA ASP A 313 -7.29 5.34 -2.68
C ASP A 313 -7.85 4.88 -4.03
N LEU A 314 -7.07 4.16 -4.85
CA LEU A 314 -7.55 3.59 -6.12
C LEU A 314 -8.73 2.62 -5.93
N ALA A 315 -8.75 1.91 -4.81
CA ALA A 315 -9.75 0.93 -4.45
C ALA A 315 -10.95 1.52 -3.69
N LYS A 316 -11.01 2.83 -3.43
CA LYS A 316 -12.17 3.42 -2.74
C LYS A 316 -13.47 3.23 -3.53
N PRO A 317 -14.57 2.82 -2.87
CA PRO A 317 -15.90 2.87 -3.47
C PRO A 317 -16.24 4.29 -3.93
N LEU A 318 -16.99 4.41 -5.02
CA LEU A 318 -17.58 5.70 -5.37
C LEU A 318 -18.67 6.07 -4.37
N LEU A 319 -18.59 7.28 -3.82
CA LEU A 319 -19.59 7.84 -2.91
C LEU A 319 -20.79 8.39 -3.69
N ASP A 320 -20.55 9.07 -4.80
CA ASP A 320 -21.59 9.64 -5.66
C ASP A 320 -21.53 9.06 -7.09
N LYS A 321 -22.61 8.38 -7.49
CA LYS A 321 -22.74 7.82 -8.85
C LYS A 321 -22.81 8.91 -9.94
N ASN A 322 -23.15 10.15 -9.59
CA ASN A 322 -23.13 11.27 -10.53
C ASN A 322 -21.71 11.75 -10.83
N MET A 323 -20.76 11.53 -9.91
CA MET A 323 -19.38 12.00 -10.02
C MET A 323 -18.44 11.00 -10.73
N VAL A 324 -18.96 9.86 -11.20
CA VAL A 324 -18.20 8.81 -11.91
C VAL A 324 -17.28 9.38 -13.01
N HIS A 325 -17.77 10.35 -13.77
CA HIS A 325 -17.04 10.96 -14.88
C HIS A 325 -15.89 11.89 -14.47
N ILE A 326 -15.76 12.18 -13.17
CA ILE A 326 -14.69 12.98 -12.55
C ILE A 326 -13.83 12.08 -11.66
N ASP A 327 -14.44 11.26 -10.80
CA ASP A 327 -13.74 10.42 -9.83
C ASP A 327 -12.90 9.31 -10.47
N TYR A 328 -13.25 8.87 -11.67
CA TYR A 328 -12.46 7.88 -12.41
C TYR A 328 -11.30 8.47 -13.21
N ILE A 329 -11.22 9.79 -13.36
CA ILE A 329 -10.17 10.40 -14.19
C ILE A 329 -8.76 10.04 -13.68
N PRO A 330 -8.44 10.15 -12.37
CA PRO A 330 -7.09 9.82 -11.89
C PRO A 330 -6.71 8.35 -12.11
N THR A 331 -7.66 7.43 -11.91
CA THR A 331 -7.47 5.99 -12.10
C THR A 331 -7.32 5.62 -13.58
N GLN A 332 -8.07 6.28 -14.47
CA GLN A 332 -7.94 6.13 -15.93
C GLN A 332 -6.57 6.62 -16.43
N ILE A 333 -6.13 7.80 -15.98
CA ILE A 333 -4.81 8.35 -16.37
C ILE A 333 -3.69 7.45 -15.86
N ILE A 334 -3.77 6.93 -14.64
CA ILE A 334 -2.80 5.94 -14.12
C ILE A 334 -2.79 4.67 -14.97
N THR A 335 -3.96 4.21 -15.41
CA THR A 335 -4.08 3.02 -16.25
C THR A 335 -3.41 3.22 -17.59
N GLU A 336 -3.65 4.37 -18.24
CA GLU A 336 -2.98 4.72 -19.49
C GLU A 336 -1.47 4.97 -19.30
N TYR A 337 -1.07 5.56 -18.17
CA TYR A 337 0.33 5.70 -17.81
C TYR A 337 1.03 4.33 -17.74
N PHE A 338 0.38 3.34 -17.12
CA PHE A 338 0.92 1.99 -17.07
C PHE A 338 0.87 1.28 -18.43
N ARG A 339 -0.16 1.52 -19.24
CA ARG A 339 -0.34 0.92 -20.57
C ARG A 339 0.67 1.43 -21.60
N PHE A 340 0.93 2.75 -21.66
CA PHE A 340 1.82 3.34 -22.67
C PHE A 340 3.13 3.89 -22.09
N PRO A 341 3.22 5.07 -21.46
CA PRO A 341 4.53 5.67 -21.14
C PRO A 341 5.42 4.83 -20.23
N PHE A 342 4.83 4.09 -19.28
CA PHE A 342 5.57 3.17 -18.43
C PHE A 342 5.99 1.89 -19.18
N SER A 343 5.06 1.31 -19.94
CA SER A 343 5.26 0.07 -20.71
C SER A 343 6.24 0.24 -21.88
N ASP A 344 6.24 1.41 -22.53
CA ASP A 344 7.15 1.74 -23.63
C ASP A 344 8.62 1.85 -23.19
N ARG A 345 8.84 2.05 -21.89
CA ARG A 345 10.19 2.02 -21.27
C ARG A 345 10.62 0.61 -20.86
N LEU A 346 9.78 -0.40 -21.06
CA LEU A 346 10.11 -1.80 -20.81
C LEU A 346 10.49 -2.50 -22.12
N PRO A 347 11.26 -3.59 -22.06
CA PRO A 347 11.46 -4.46 -23.22
C PRO A 347 10.12 -4.92 -23.81
N LYS A 348 10.02 -5.07 -25.13
CA LYS A 348 8.77 -5.45 -25.83
C LYS A 348 8.09 -6.69 -25.22
N ALA A 349 8.87 -7.70 -24.82
CA ALA A 349 8.39 -8.94 -24.20
C ALA A 349 7.86 -8.75 -22.76
N GLN A 350 8.15 -7.61 -22.13
CA GLN A 350 7.78 -7.26 -20.76
C GLN A 350 6.75 -6.12 -20.71
N ARG A 351 6.16 -5.74 -21.85
CA ARG A 351 5.06 -4.77 -21.88
C ARG A 351 3.93 -5.25 -21.00
N ILE A 352 3.36 -4.31 -20.26
CA ILE A 352 2.29 -4.57 -19.30
C ILE A 352 1.00 -4.88 -20.07
N ASP A 353 0.40 -6.02 -19.74
CA ASP A 353 -0.85 -6.51 -20.31
C ASP A 353 -2.07 -6.13 -19.46
N GLY A 354 -1.86 -5.72 -18.20
CA GLY A 354 -2.95 -5.37 -17.30
C GLY A 354 -2.52 -5.07 -15.86
N ILE A 355 -3.52 -4.84 -15.02
CA ILE A 355 -3.38 -4.51 -13.60
C ILE A 355 -4.29 -5.43 -12.79
N ILE A 356 -3.75 -6.04 -11.73
CA ILE A 356 -4.54 -6.62 -10.64
C ILE A 356 -4.66 -5.59 -9.53
N TYR A 357 -5.87 -5.39 -9.03
CA TYR A 357 -6.15 -4.44 -7.96
C TYR A 357 -7.14 -5.03 -6.95
N PRO A 358 -7.10 -4.56 -5.68
CA PRO A 358 -8.13 -4.93 -4.72
C PRO A 358 -9.47 -4.32 -5.12
N SER A 359 -10.48 -5.17 -5.22
CA SER A 359 -11.88 -4.82 -5.48
C SER A 359 -12.35 -3.79 -4.47
N SER A 360 -13.04 -2.76 -4.97
CA SER A 360 -13.61 -1.71 -4.13
C SER A 360 -14.79 -2.21 -3.30
N ARG A 361 -15.34 -3.37 -3.65
CA ARG A 361 -16.54 -3.93 -3.01
C ARG A 361 -16.22 -4.92 -1.88
N ASN A 362 -15.14 -5.67 -1.98
CA ASN A 362 -14.78 -6.71 -1.00
C ASN A 362 -13.28 -6.88 -0.74
N GLY A 363 -12.41 -6.05 -1.34
CA GLY A 363 -10.95 -6.13 -1.17
C GLY A 363 -10.27 -7.33 -1.86
N LYS A 364 -11.01 -8.25 -2.48
CA LYS A 364 -10.48 -9.41 -3.20
C LYS A 364 -9.89 -9.00 -4.56
N LYS A 365 -9.14 -9.89 -5.20
CA LYS A 365 -8.46 -9.57 -6.47
C LYS A 365 -9.47 -9.39 -7.62
N ALA A 366 -9.46 -8.20 -8.22
CA ALA A 366 -10.03 -7.90 -9.52
C ALA A 366 -8.90 -7.57 -10.51
N CYS A 367 -9.19 -7.59 -11.80
CA CYS A 367 -8.22 -7.22 -12.83
C CYS A 367 -8.85 -6.45 -13.97
N VAL A 368 -8.02 -5.62 -14.59
CA VAL A 368 -8.25 -5.05 -15.91
C VAL A 368 -7.11 -5.48 -16.82
N LEU A 369 -7.42 -6.09 -17.96
CA LEU A 369 -6.45 -6.36 -19.01
C LEU A 369 -6.63 -5.34 -20.12
N PHE A 370 -5.52 -4.87 -20.69
CA PHE A 370 -5.46 -3.84 -21.73
C PHE A 370 -5.81 -4.37 -23.11
N PHE A 371 -6.78 -5.28 -23.15
CA PHE A 371 -7.27 -5.96 -24.35
C PHE A 371 -8.66 -5.46 -24.67
N ASP A 372 -8.85 -4.98 -25.89
CA ASP A 372 -10.17 -4.72 -26.45
C ASP A 372 -10.93 -6.03 -26.74
N ASN A 373 -12.04 -5.94 -27.49
CA ASN A 373 -12.86 -7.12 -27.80
C ASN A 373 -12.08 -8.17 -28.62
N GLU A 374 -11.35 -7.75 -29.64
CA GLU A 374 -10.61 -8.64 -30.56
C GLU A 374 -9.37 -9.19 -29.88
N GLU A 375 -8.56 -8.31 -29.26
CA GLU A 375 -7.35 -8.70 -28.53
C GLU A 375 -7.67 -9.69 -27.40
N SER A 376 -8.82 -9.54 -26.73
CA SER A 376 -9.23 -10.48 -25.70
C SER A 376 -9.59 -11.85 -26.26
N LEU A 377 -10.20 -11.93 -27.45
CA LEU A 377 -10.50 -13.19 -28.12
C LEU A 377 -9.21 -13.90 -28.58
N GLU A 378 -8.17 -13.14 -28.91
CA GLU A 378 -6.85 -13.67 -29.23
C GLU A 378 -6.11 -14.17 -27.98
N ALA A 379 -6.11 -13.36 -26.90
CA ALA A 379 -5.32 -13.60 -25.70
C ALA A 379 -5.98 -14.53 -24.66
N LEU A 380 -7.30 -14.71 -24.72
CA LEU A 380 -8.06 -15.50 -23.76
C LEU A 380 -8.86 -16.62 -24.44
N SER A 381 -9.01 -17.76 -23.76
CA SER A 381 -9.90 -18.86 -24.15
C SER A 381 -11.14 -18.86 -23.28
N PHE A 382 -12.30 -18.73 -23.92
CA PHE A 382 -13.60 -18.79 -23.27
C PHE A 382 -14.01 -20.23 -22.96
N ASP A 383 -14.54 -20.49 -21.76
CA ASP A 383 -15.16 -21.78 -21.40
C ASP A 383 -16.69 -21.69 -21.50
N PRO A 384 -17.31 -22.23 -22.57
CA PRO A 384 -18.76 -22.18 -22.74
C PRO A 384 -19.54 -22.97 -21.68
N SER A 385 -18.92 -23.98 -21.07
CA SER A 385 -19.56 -24.82 -20.04
C SER A 385 -19.72 -24.07 -18.71
N SER A 386 -18.93 -23.02 -18.51
CA SER A 386 -18.95 -22.19 -17.30
C SER A 386 -20.06 -21.13 -17.27
N ILE A 387 -20.84 -20.98 -18.35
CA ILE A 387 -21.85 -19.92 -18.46
C ILE A 387 -22.97 -20.15 -17.44
N LYS A 388 -23.19 -19.17 -16.55
CA LYS A 388 -24.32 -19.15 -15.62
C LYS A 388 -25.12 -17.86 -15.77
N LYS A 389 -26.36 -17.97 -16.25
CA LYS A 389 -27.30 -16.84 -16.33
C LYS A 389 -28.21 -16.85 -15.12
N VAL A 390 -28.24 -15.73 -14.40
CA VAL A 390 -29.05 -15.56 -13.20
C VAL A 390 -29.97 -14.35 -13.35
N LYS A 391 -31.21 -14.49 -12.88
CA LYS A 391 -32.13 -13.35 -12.75
C LYS A 391 -31.76 -12.56 -11.50
N ASN A 392 -31.41 -11.30 -11.70
CA ASN A 392 -31.15 -10.35 -10.63
C ASN A 392 -32.47 -9.98 -9.94
N ILE A 393 -32.77 -10.61 -8.81
CA ILE A 393 -33.96 -10.34 -7.99
C ILE A 393 -33.47 -9.62 -6.74
N MET A 394 -33.95 -8.40 -6.49
CA MET A 394 -33.88 -7.79 -5.16
C MET A 394 -34.61 -8.72 -4.19
N LYS A 395 -33.88 -9.39 -3.30
CA LYS A 395 -34.50 -9.89 -2.07
C LYS A 395 -34.81 -8.64 -1.25
N PHE A 396 -36.07 -8.26 -1.23
CA PHE A 396 -36.60 -7.22 -0.34
C PHE A 396 -36.46 -7.67 1.12
#